data_AF-A0AAV0AZ87-F1
#
_entry.id   AF-A0AAV0AZ87-F1
#
_cell.length_a   1.000
_cell.length_b   1.000
_cell.length_c   1.000
_cell.angle_alpha   90.00
_cell.angle_beta   90.00
_cell.angle_gamma   90.00
#
_symmetry.space_group_name_H-M   'P 1'
#
loop_
_entity.id
_entity.type
_entity.pdbx_description
1 polymer ?
#
loop_
_entity_poly.entity_id
_entity_poly.type
_entity_poly.pdbx_seq_one_letter_code
_entity_poly.pdbx_strand_id
1 'polypeptide(L)'
;MATLNQRQKRQTYWDSGRMSPGQFFYYYYSLLRARAPFRSKNLLTGAGIVSFTFGVYFYSIAAVKQDDFSDVPAPSLEEIEIINQKHRSEHENLEKDLIKDEKFLMKKTIGTTKSLSPIGLFGSVSNLMSGKGNSRDWQIIHGAPPVDSIGSISDRKVSDNEEKQV
;
A
#
# COMPACT_ATOMS: atom_id res chain seq x y z
N MET A 1 23.32 -38.15 -26.02
CA MET A 1 23.01 -36.77 -25.60
C MET A 1 24.09 -35.85 -26.16
N ALA A 2 23.75 -34.94 -27.07
CA ALA A 2 24.75 -34.09 -27.72
C ALA A 2 25.24 -33.00 -26.73
N THR A 3 26.53 -33.00 -26.40
CA THR A 3 27.15 -31.97 -25.57
C THR A 3 27.38 -30.72 -26.43
N LEU A 4 26.59 -29.68 -26.20
CA LEU A 4 26.73 -28.40 -26.92
C LEU A 4 28.15 -27.82 -26.74
N ASN A 5 28.78 -27.47 -27.86
CA ASN A 5 30.12 -26.90 -27.93
C ASN A 5 30.19 -25.57 -27.15
N GLN A 6 31.31 -25.27 -26.48
CA GLN A 6 31.45 -24.04 -25.69
C GLN A 6 31.18 -22.76 -26.50
N ARG A 7 31.51 -22.75 -27.80
CA ARG A 7 31.16 -21.62 -28.68
C ARG A 7 29.66 -21.46 -28.87
N GLN A 8 28.93 -22.57 -29.01
CA GLN A 8 27.47 -22.55 -29.15
C GLN A 8 26.77 -22.12 -27.85
N LYS A 9 27.27 -22.55 -26.69
CA LYS A 9 26.75 -22.09 -25.37
C LYS A 9 26.89 -20.59 -25.19
N ARG A 10 28.01 -20.02 -25.63
CA ARG A 10 28.22 -18.58 -25.59
C ARG A 10 27.26 -17.90 -26.59
N GLN A 11 27.08 -18.46 -27.79
CA GLN A 11 26.12 -17.97 -28.80
C GLN A 11 24.67 -17.84 -28.31
N THR A 12 24.22 -18.78 -27.48
CA THR A 12 22.89 -18.72 -26.86
C THR A 12 22.72 -17.53 -25.90
N TYR A 13 23.81 -16.91 -25.42
CA TYR A 13 23.75 -15.77 -24.51
C TYR A 13 23.37 -14.46 -25.21
N TRP A 14 23.57 -14.35 -26.53
CA TRP A 14 23.35 -13.12 -27.31
C TRP A 14 22.34 -13.24 -28.46
N ASP A 15 21.87 -14.45 -28.79
CA ASP A 15 21.05 -14.70 -29.99
C ASP A 15 19.52 -14.67 -29.77
N SER A 16 19.04 -14.29 -28.59
CA SER A 16 17.61 -13.98 -28.45
C SER A 16 17.38 -12.55 -28.97
N GLY A 17 17.00 -12.41 -30.25
CA GLY A 17 16.75 -11.15 -30.98
C GLY A 17 15.68 -10.19 -30.42
N ARG A 18 15.76 -9.88 -29.12
CA ARG A 18 15.01 -8.82 -28.43
C ARG A 18 15.90 -7.65 -27.99
N MET A 19 17.16 -7.64 -28.41
CA MET A 19 18.09 -6.53 -28.20
C MET A 19 18.01 -5.56 -29.39
N SER A 20 16.99 -4.70 -29.35
CA SER A 20 17.05 -3.39 -30.00
C SER A 20 17.89 -2.45 -29.11
N PRO A 21 18.79 -1.62 -29.66
CA PRO A 21 19.78 -0.89 -28.89
C PRO A 21 19.15 0.33 -28.22
N GLY A 22 18.76 0.19 -26.95
CA GLY A 22 18.35 1.30 -26.09
C GLY A 22 18.84 1.10 -24.67
N GLN A 23 19.79 1.92 -24.22
CA GLN A 23 20.50 1.80 -22.94
C GLN A 23 19.58 1.69 -21.71
N PHE A 24 18.36 2.21 -21.81
CA PHE A 24 17.32 2.12 -20.77
C PHE A 24 16.62 0.74 -20.70
N PHE A 25 16.50 0.03 -21.83
CA PHE A 25 15.77 -1.23 -21.91
C PHE A 25 16.63 -2.46 -21.53
N TYR A 26 17.96 -2.34 -21.65
CA TYR A 26 18.90 -3.40 -21.25
C TYR A 26 18.82 -3.74 -19.76
N TYR A 27 18.59 -2.74 -18.90
CA TYR A 27 18.46 -2.94 -17.45
C TYR A 27 17.18 -3.73 -17.09
N TYR A 28 16.12 -3.54 -17.86
CA TYR A 28 14.85 -4.26 -17.65
C TYR A 28 14.99 -5.75 -18.01
N TYR A 29 15.71 -6.06 -19.08
CA TYR A 29 15.83 -7.43 -19.60
C TYR A 29 16.72 -8.33 -18.71
N SER A 30 17.78 -7.79 -18.13
CA SER A 30 18.63 -8.51 -17.16
C SER A 30 17.86 -8.86 -15.87
N LEU A 31 17.06 -7.93 -15.35
CA LEU A 31 16.22 -8.12 -14.17
C LEU A 31 15.08 -9.12 -14.41
N LEU A 32 14.50 -9.15 -15.62
CA LEU A 32 13.45 -10.12 -15.98
C LEU A 32 13.97 -11.57 -16.01
N ARG A 33 15.23 -11.79 -16.42
CA ARG A 33 15.87 -13.12 -16.41
C ARG A 33 16.21 -13.56 -14.99
N ALA A 34 16.70 -12.65 -14.15
CA ALA A 34 17.01 -12.93 -12.75
C ALA A 34 15.78 -13.43 -11.96
N ARG A 35 14.57 -12.95 -12.32
CA ARG A 35 13.31 -13.39 -11.70
C ARG A 35 12.66 -14.61 -12.36
N ALA A 36 13.13 -15.02 -13.54
CA ALA A 36 12.58 -16.16 -14.27
C ALA A 36 12.45 -17.45 -13.44
N PRO A 37 13.42 -17.86 -12.60
CA PRO A 37 13.30 -19.11 -11.85
C PRO A 37 12.30 -19.06 -10.69
N PHE A 38 11.95 -17.87 -10.21
CA PHE A 38 11.01 -17.69 -9.09
C PHE A 38 9.56 -17.49 -9.55
N ARG A 39 9.32 -17.24 -10.84
CA ARG A 39 7.96 -17.02 -11.35
C ARG A 39 7.05 -18.21 -11.07
N SER A 40 7.48 -19.43 -11.42
CA SER A 40 6.67 -20.63 -11.24
C SER A 40 6.46 -20.97 -9.76
N LYS A 41 7.50 -20.82 -8.94
CA LYS A 41 7.43 -21.10 -7.50
C LYS A 41 6.51 -20.11 -6.78
N ASN A 42 6.68 -18.81 -7.05
CA ASN A 42 5.85 -17.77 -6.45
C ASN A 42 4.40 -17.85 -6.94
N LEU A 43 4.18 -18.20 -8.21
CA LEU A 43 2.83 -18.43 -8.74
C LEU A 43 2.17 -19.63 -8.08
N LEU A 44 2.88 -20.73 -7.87
CA LEU A 44 2.33 -21.90 -7.21
C LEU A 44 1.97 -21.60 -5.75
N THR A 45 2.87 -20.95 -5.00
CA THR A 45 2.60 -20.55 -3.62
C THR A 45 1.44 -19.55 -3.56
N GLY A 46 1.42 -18.55 -4.45
CA GLY A 46 0.32 -17.60 -4.55
C GLY A 46 -1.01 -18.27 -4.87
N ALA A 47 -1.03 -19.19 -5.84
CA ALA A 47 -2.21 -19.99 -6.18
C ALA A 47 -2.68 -20.85 -5.00
N GLY A 48 -1.75 -21.43 -4.24
CA GLY A 48 -2.04 -22.17 -3.01
C GLY A 48 -2.80 -21.31 -2.00
N ILE A 49 -2.26 -20.13 -1.68
CA ILE A 49 -2.89 -19.19 -0.75
C ILE A 49 -4.27 -18.77 -1.25
N VAL A 50 -4.38 -18.35 -2.51
CA VAL A 50 -5.65 -17.93 -3.12
C VAL A 50 -6.68 -19.07 -3.06
N SER A 51 -6.31 -20.27 -3.51
CA SER A 51 -7.21 -21.43 -3.48
C SER A 51 -7.67 -21.79 -2.07
N PHE A 52 -6.79 -21.68 -1.08
CA PHE A 52 -7.12 -21.93 0.32
C PHE A 52 -8.11 -20.88 0.84
N THR A 53 -7.85 -19.59 0.63
CA THR A 53 -8.74 -18.52 1.08
C THR A 53 -10.10 -18.59 0.41
N PHE A 54 -10.16 -18.80 -0.91
CA PHE A 54 -11.42 -19.00 -1.61
C PHE A 54 -12.14 -20.27 -1.14
N GLY A 55 -11.42 -21.36 -0.87
CA GLY A 55 -11.99 -22.58 -0.32
C GLY A 55 -12.69 -22.34 1.03
N VAL A 56 -12.04 -21.61 1.94
CA VAL A 56 -12.65 -21.20 3.22
C VAL A 56 -13.88 -20.32 3.00
N TYR A 57 -13.82 -19.36 2.08
CA TYR A 57 -14.95 -18.47 1.77
C TYR A 57 -16.16 -19.21 1.18
N PHE A 58 -15.95 -20.11 0.23
CA PHE A 58 -17.05 -20.91 -0.31
C PHE A 58 -17.59 -21.90 0.71
N TYR A 59 -16.71 -22.48 1.53
CA TYR A 59 -17.13 -23.33 2.63
C TYR A 59 -18.00 -22.57 3.63
N SER A 60 -17.65 -21.33 3.99
CA SER A 60 -18.45 -20.57 4.95
C SER A 60 -19.88 -20.31 4.44
N ILE A 61 -20.04 -19.98 3.15
CA ILE A 61 -21.38 -19.80 2.56
C ILE A 61 -22.16 -21.13 2.53
N ALA A 62 -21.52 -22.23 2.15
CA ALA A 62 -22.17 -23.53 2.07
C ALA A 62 -22.50 -24.13 3.45
N ALA A 63 -21.67 -23.86 4.45
CA ALA A 63 -21.83 -24.35 5.81
C ALA A 63 -22.92 -23.58 6.58
N VAL A 64 -23.14 -22.31 6.23
CA VAL A 64 -24.26 -21.54 6.76
C VAL A 64 -25.54 -22.02 6.09
N LYS A 65 -26.27 -22.89 6.77
CA LYS A 65 -27.66 -23.17 6.44
C LYS A 65 -28.43 -21.85 6.58
N GLN A 66 -29.04 -21.42 5.49
CA GLN A 66 -29.98 -20.31 5.53
C GLN A 66 -31.14 -20.73 6.42
N ASP A 67 -31.40 -19.95 7.46
CA ASP A 67 -32.46 -20.22 8.43
C ASP A 67 -33.83 -20.13 7.74
N ASP A 68 -34.79 -20.95 8.17
CA ASP A 68 -36.12 -20.98 7.59
C ASP A 68 -37.00 -19.96 8.30
N PHE A 69 -37.09 -18.76 7.72
CA PHE A 69 -37.90 -17.65 8.25
C PHE A 69 -39.40 -17.77 7.91
N SER A 70 -39.91 -18.96 7.62
CA SER A 70 -41.32 -19.15 7.29
C SER A 70 -42.28 -18.93 8.47
N ASP A 71 -41.78 -18.95 9.70
CA ASP A 71 -42.53 -18.66 10.92
C ASP A 71 -42.62 -17.15 11.24
N VAL A 72 -41.74 -16.34 10.67
CA VAL A 72 -41.74 -14.89 10.84
C VAL A 72 -42.59 -14.23 9.74
N PRO A 73 -43.74 -13.60 10.06
CA PRO A 73 -44.49 -12.86 9.08
C PRO A 73 -43.66 -11.65 8.60
N ALA A 74 -43.37 -11.62 7.30
CA ALA A 74 -42.71 -10.48 6.70
C ALA A 74 -43.64 -9.25 6.75
N PRO A 75 -43.18 -8.10 7.24
CA PRO A 75 -43.98 -6.89 7.26
C PRO A 75 -44.30 -6.45 5.82
N SER A 76 -45.50 -5.91 5.62
CA SER A 76 -45.87 -5.34 4.33
C SER A 76 -45.03 -4.10 4.02
N LEU A 77 -44.89 -3.76 2.73
CA LEU A 77 -44.13 -2.57 2.33
C LEU A 77 -44.69 -1.28 2.97
N GLU A 78 -46.01 -1.19 3.08
CA GLU A 78 -46.69 -0.07 3.74
C GLU A 78 -46.35 0.00 5.23
N GLU A 79 -46.31 -1.14 5.92
CA GLU A 79 -45.95 -1.21 7.33
C GLU A 79 -44.48 -0.81 7.58
N ILE A 80 -43.57 -1.22 6.68
CA ILE A 80 -42.16 -0.80 6.72
C ILE A 80 -42.03 0.72 6.59
N GLU A 81 -42.81 1.33 5.68
CA GLU A 81 -42.83 2.79 5.51
C GLU A 81 -43.34 3.50 6.76
N ILE A 82 -44.43 3.01 7.36
CA ILE A 82 -45.00 3.56 8.59
C ILE A 82 -43.99 3.44 9.74
N ILE A 83 -43.33 2.30 9.89
CA ILE A 83 -42.29 2.08 10.90
C ILE A 83 -41.12 3.05 10.71
N ASN A 84 -40.62 3.20 9.49
CA ASN A 84 -39.52 4.11 9.17
C ASN A 84 -39.89 5.58 9.42
N GLN A 85 -41.11 5.98 9.05
CA GLN A 85 -41.63 7.32 9.34
C GLN A 85 -41.76 7.57 10.84
N LYS A 86 -42.30 6.60 11.57
CA LYS A 86 -42.44 6.67 13.03
C LYS A 86 -41.08 6.82 13.71
N HIS A 87 -40.11 5.96 13.39
CA HIS A 87 -38.76 6.06 13.94
C HIS A 87 -38.12 7.42 13.63
N ARG A 88 -38.28 7.92 12.41
CA ARG A 88 -37.76 9.24 12.02
C ARG A 88 -38.37 10.36 12.87
N SER A 89 -39.68 10.33 13.09
CA SER A 89 -40.38 11.32 13.91
C SER A 89 -39.99 11.24 15.39
N GLU A 90 -39.78 10.04 15.93
CA GLU A 90 -39.30 9.83 17.29
C GLU A 90 -37.89 10.42 17.47
N HIS A 91 -36.98 10.17 16.53
CA HIS A 91 -35.64 10.75 16.54
C HIS A 91 -35.66 12.29 16.48
N GLU A 92 -36.52 12.88 15.65
CA GLU A 92 -36.67 14.34 15.58
C GLU A 92 -37.23 14.93 16.88
N ASN A 93 -38.15 14.23 17.56
CA ASN A 93 -38.71 14.69 18.83
C ASN A 93 -37.69 14.59 19.96
N LEU A 94 -36.95 13.46 20.04
CA LEU A 94 -35.85 13.28 20.98
C LEU A 94 -34.76 14.35 20.78
N GLU A 95 -34.39 14.64 19.53
CA GLU A 95 -33.42 15.70 19.21
C GLU A 95 -33.91 17.08 19.68
N LYS A 96 -35.19 17.40 19.45
CA LYS A 96 -35.78 18.66 19.92
C LYS A 96 -35.78 18.75 21.44
N ASP A 97 -36.05 17.67 22.14
CA ASP A 97 -36.02 17.62 23.60
C ASP A 97 -34.60 17.78 24.14
N LEU A 98 -33.61 17.10 23.56
CA LEU A 98 -32.19 17.29 23.89
C LEU A 98 -31.75 18.74 23.64
N ILE A 99 -32.10 19.33 22.50
CA ILE A 99 -31.78 20.73 22.19
C ILE A 99 -32.48 21.68 23.16
N LYS A 100 -33.71 21.38 23.59
CA LYS A 100 -34.46 22.18 24.55
C LYS A 100 -33.83 22.11 25.93
N ASP A 101 -33.40 20.94 26.36
CA ASP A 101 -32.68 20.72 27.61
C ASP A 101 -31.30 21.39 27.57
N GLU A 102 -30.54 21.28 26.47
CA GLU A 102 -29.28 22.00 26.28
C GLU A 102 -29.48 23.51 26.30
N LYS A 103 -30.52 24.04 25.65
CA LYS A 103 -30.86 25.48 25.70
C LYS A 103 -31.28 25.91 27.10
N PHE A 104 -31.99 25.05 27.84
CA PHE A 104 -32.35 25.29 29.24
C PHE A 104 -31.11 25.30 30.14
N LEU A 105 -30.19 24.35 29.94
CA LEU A 105 -28.91 24.26 30.63
C LEU A 105 -27.99 25.43 30.27
N MET A 106 -27.89 25.83 29.00
CA MET A 106 -27.15 27.02 28.56
C MET A 106 -27.73 28.29 29.17
N LYS A 107 -29.05 28.46 29.19
CA LYS A 107 -29.68 29.62 29.85
C LYS A 107 -29.40 29.65 31.35
N LYS A 108 -29.21 28.49 31.98
CA LYS A 108 -28.81 28.33 33.38
C LYS A 108 -27.31 28.55 33.61
N THR A 109 -26.44 28.16 32.67
CA THR A 109 -24.97 28.29 32.76
C THR A 109 -24.42 29.60 32.21
N ILE A 110 -25.14 30.36 31.38
CA ILE A 110 -24.76 31.74 31.01
C ILE A 110 -24.71 32.67 32.25
N GLY A 111 -25.28 32.24 33.39
CA GLY A 111 -25.07 32.87 34.70
C GLY A 111 -23.76 32.49 35.42
N THR A 112 -22.95 31.53 34.92
CA THR A 112 -21.78 31.00 35.64
C THR A 112 -20.69 30.45 34.69
N THR A 113 -19.58 31.20 34.62
CA THR A 113 -18.18 30.76 34.43
C THR A 113 -17.61 30.32 33.07
N LYS A 114 -16.68 31.17 32.58
CA LYS A 114 -15.28 30.92 32.16
C LYS A 114 -14.95 29.62 31.40
N SER A 115 -14.65 29.77 30.10
CA SER A 115 -14.17 28.72 29.22
C SER A 115 -12.70 28.32 29.50
N LEU A 116 -12.44 27.01 29.55
CA LEU A 116 -11.11 26.42 29.38
C LEU A 116 -11.11 25.52 28.15
N SER A 117 -9.99 25.50 27.43
CA SER A 117 -9.78 24.80 26.16
C SER A 117 -9.62 23.28 26.33
N PRO A 118 -10.12 22.45 25.38
CA PRO A 118 -10.03 21.01 25.47
C PRO A 118 -8.60 20.53 25.16
N ILE A 119 -7.95 19.93 26.16
CA ILE A 119 -6.75 19.11 25.98
C ILE A 119 -7.22 17.79 25.37
N GLY A 120 -7.11 17.66 24.05
CA GLY A 120 -7.53 16.49 23.29
C GLY A 120 -6.41 15.47 23.08
N LEU A 121 -6.67 14.22 23.49
CA LEU A 121 -5.82 13.02 23.42
C LEU A 121 -5.69 12.42 22.00
N PHE A 122 -5.68 13.26 20.96
CA PHE A 122 -5.56 12.83 19.55
C PHE A 122 -4.46 13.61 18.82
N GLY A 123 -3.35 13.83 19.52
CA GLY A 123 -2.14 14.36 18.92
C GLY A 123 -1.49 13.33 18.00
N SER A 124 -1.37 13.70 16.73
CA SER A 124 -0.36 13.21 15.77
C SER A 124 -0.63 11.88 15.06
N VAL A 125 -1.44 11.92 13.99
CA VAL A 125 -1.35 10.96 12.88
C VAL A 125 -0.85 11.60 11.57
N SER A 126 -0.53 12.90 11.57
CA SER A 126 -0.13 13.64 10.36
C SER A 126 1.31 13.38 9.89
N ASN A 127 2.16 12.74 10.70
CA ASN A 127 3.57 12.54 10.35
C ASN A 127 3.89 11.18 9.68
N LEU A 128 2.89 10.31 9.47
CA LEU A 128 3.14 8.98 8.88
C LEU A 128 3.15 9.00 7.33
N MET A 129 2.85 10.12 6.69
CA MET A 129 2.69 10.20 5.23
C MET A 129 3.49 11.35 4.61
N SER A 130 4.80 11.39 4.85
CA SER A 130 5.73 12.21 4.03
C SER A 130 7.09 11.53 3.90
N GLY A 131 7.14 10.48 3.10
CA GLY A 131 8.37 9.85 2.63
C GLY A 131 8.78 10.43 1.27
N LYS A 132 9.31 11.65 1.25
CA LYS A 132 9.96 12.23 0.05
C LYS A 132 11.43 12.52 0.40
N GLY A 133 12.24 11.47 0.31
CA GLY A 133 13.69 11.56 0.54
C GLY A 133 14.35 12.41 -0.55
N ASN A 134 14.92 13.54 -0.15
CA ASN A 134 15.89 14.29 -0.94
C ASN A 134 17.25 13.60 -0.83
N SER A 135 17.79 13.11 -1.96
CA SER A 135 19.12 12.48 -2.05
C SER A 135 20.30 13.48 -1.96
N ARG A 136 20.31 14.41 -0.99
CA ARG A 136 21.41 15.39 -0.82
C ARG A 136 21.96 15.58 0.59
N ASP A 137 21.38 14.93 1.61
CA ASP A 137 21.91 15.03 2.97
C ASP A 137 22.94 13.92 3.22
N TRP A 138 24.18 14.18 2.81
CA TRP A 138 25.34 13.43 3.31
C TRP A 138 25.77 14.08 4.63
N GLN A 139 25.71 13.32 5.72
CA GLN A 139 26.16 13.78 7.03
C GLN A 139 27.67 13.60 7.14
N ILE A 140 28.41 14.70 7.29
CA ILE A 140 29.86 14.70 7.47
C ILE A 140 30.16 14.21 8.89
N ILE A 141 30.73 13.02 9.01
CA ILE A 141 31.29 12.54 10.28
C ILE A 141 32.74 13.03 10.34
N HIS A 142 33.03 14.00 11.21
CA HIS A 142 34.39 14.52 11.40
C HIS A 142 35.33 13.38 11.85
N GLY A 143 36.33 13.08 11.02
CA GLY A 143 37.35 12.05 11.28
C GLY A 143 37.29 10.83 10.35
N ALA A 144 36.23 10.68 9.55
CA ALA A 144 36.21 9.67 8.48
C ALA A 144 36.94 10.20 7.23
N PRO A 145 37.94 9.48 6.67
CA PRO A 145 38.52 9.86 5.39
C PRO A 145 37.43 9.82 4.30
N PRO A 146 37.34 10.81 3.40
CA PRO A 146 36.32 10.85 2.36
C PRO A 146 36.48 9.64 1.42
N VAL A 147 35.49 8.75 1.42
CA VAL A 147 35.51 7.50 0.62
C VAL A 147 34.89 7.69 -0.77
N ASP A 148 34.43 8.90 -1.07
CA ASP A 148 33.61 9.18 -2.25
C ASP A 148 34.39 9.35 -3.57
N SER A 149 35.72 9.15 -3.54
CA SER A 149 36.58 9.34 -4.73
C SER A 149 37.30 8.08 -5.21
N ILE A 150 37.13 6.92 -4.59
CA ILE A 150 37.84 5.70 -5.00
C ILE A 150 37.09 5.00 -6.14
N GLY A 151 37.62 5.09 -7.37
CA GLY A 151 37.11 4.39 -8.55
C GLY A 151 36.17 5.21 -9.45
N SER A 152 36.22 6.54 -9.35
CA SER A 152 35.44 7.42 -10.23
C SER A 152 35.81 7.21 -11.70
N ILE A 153 34.80 7.19 -12.57
CA ILE A 153 34.94 7.09 -14.03
C ILE A 153 35.75 8.24 -14.65
N SER A 154 35.93 9.36 -13.92
CA SER A 154 36.80 10.47 -14.33
C SER A 154 38.30 10.17 -14.21
N ASP A 155 38.74 9.29 -13.30
CA ASP A 155 40.17 8.98 -13.09
C ASP A 155 40.80 8.29 -14.30
N ARG A 156 40.00 7.54 -15.07
CA ARG A 156 40.47 6.85 -16.27
C ARG A 156 40.97 7.82 -17.35
N LYS A 157 40.53 9.08 -17.35
CA LYS A 157 40.96 10.07 -18.36
C LYS A 157 42.35 10.64 -18.13
N VAL A 158 42.94 10.44 -16.95
CA VAL A 158 44.29 10.95 -16.66
C VAL A 158 45.37 10.01 -17.20
N SER A 159 45.17 8.67 -17.16
CA SER A 159 46.18 7.74 -17.70
C SER A 159 46.28 7.77 -19.22
N ASP A 160 45.17 7.98 -19.93
CA ASP A 160 45.15 7.96 -21.40
C ASP A 160 45.87 9.17 -22.04
N ASN A 161 46.14 10.23 -21.25
CA ASN A 161 46.86 11.42 -21.72
C ASN A 161 48.38 11.35 -21.45
N GLU A 162 48.83 10.55 -20.49
CA GLU A 162 50.27 10.34 -20.23
C GLU A 162 50.90 9.36 -21.23
N GLU A 163 50.13 8.41 -21.77
CA GLU A 163 50.60 7.46 -22.80
C GLU A 163 50.80 8.11 -24.19
N LYS A 164 50.37 9.36 -24.39
CA LYS A 164 50.50 10.09 -25.66
C LYS A 164 51.66 11.09 -25.73
N GLN A 165 52.45 11.24 -24.67
CA GLN A 165 53.59 12.17 -24.62
C GLN A 165 54.97 11.50 -24.47
N VAL A 166 55.09 10.23 -24.86
CA VAL A 166 56.38 9.54 -25.07
C VAL A 166 56.51 9.09 -26.51
#